data_AF-A0AAE9SHF5-F1
#
_entry.id   AF-A0AAE9SHF5-F1
#
_cell.length_a   1.000
_cell.length_b   1.000
_cell.length_c   1.000
_cell.angle_alpha   90.00
_cell.angle_beta   90.00
_cell.angle_gamma   90.00
#
_symmetry.space_group_name_H-M   'P 1'
#
loop_
_entity.id
_entity.type
_entity.pdbx_description
1 polymer ?
#
loop_
_entity_poly.entity_id
_entity_poly.type
_entity_poly.pdbx_seq_one_letter_code
_entity_poly.pdbx_strand_id
1 'polypeptide(L)'
;MEKKEMKNITKLILSALLLLVLSITGCPQTGTSSGAENQGTNPAVPQNPDELVEADVLTAFGLQRGKITASAAAKKIENSSPTGGITFTEKTAVSYDDEAGTFTVKVKGTKNGKEFEKEITVSGFVNPYAANPESVDTTDDKGELNLDEGIEHNHSIEKYAEKANADIKNFFKAPLTFSLVNGTSVTLGDSSGYTLTATLEKEGLDKVKIVPVYTVKNHKKTADGTPTVTPETKYSVFPAKFEANLTKPYFTEKDVFAYVLKKTPDSVIKVYADEFASAFYAFTKLTEFAPDNLFDTTAIALYTALYQTKDTDEYMALDITCGVANPKNGGIDADDYKGELTVQFCIATNEMLADPGKITASREIKKTGFANIPDDAALATPETHLFFNLLKKHSLSSTDETKWEKEEFSKALLRINESGAAVIANPFGGSSSLFNLFVNGSDPNPAVYLGSAGAAYGGASKTRNNKVIFIEHIQLVKKAGNKSLEVQVTLKGSRTEPLKVIATPDY
;
A
#
# COMPACT_ATOMS: atom_id res chain seq x y z
N MET A 1 -16.52 32.04 40.48
CA MET A 1 -17.64 31.08 40.44
C MET A 1 -17.10 29.76 40.96
N GLU A 2 -17.40 29.50 42.23
CA GLU A 2 -16.78 28.46 43.06
C GLU A 2 -17.11 27.05 42.58
N LYS A 3 -16.09 26.18 42.63
CA LYS A 3 -16.23 24.74 42.41
C LYS A 3 -16.64 24.13 43.75
N LYS A 4 -17.93 23.81 43.91
CA LYS A 4 -18.46 23.22 45.14
C LYS A 4 -18.23 21.71 45.18
N GLU A 5 -17.79 21.34 46.37
CA GLU A 5 -17.36 20.07 46.91
C GLU A 5 -18.41 18.94 47.00
N MET A 6 -17.88 17.73 46.87
CA MET A 6 -18.01 16.54 47.75
C MET A 6 -19.29 15.69 47.87
N LYS A 7 -18.96 14.39 47.97
CA LYS A 7 -19.45 13.34 48.90
C LYS A 7 -20.42 12.26 48.37
N ASN A 8 -19.78 11.13 48.08
CA ASN A 8 -19.85 9.88 48.86
C ASN A 8 -20.96 8.83 48.66
N ILE A 9 -20.47 7.58 48.71
CA ILE A 9 -21.10 6.31 49.14
C ILE A 9 -21.84 5.56 48.03
N THR A 10 -21.41 4.31 47.75
CA THR A 10 -22.20 3.09 48.05
C THR A 10 -21.44 1.78 47.72
N LYS A 11 -21.16 1.03 48.79
CA LYS A 11 -21.10 -0.45 48.97
C LYS A 11 -20.11 -1.32 48.19
N LEU A 12 -19.05 -1.68 48.92
CA LEU A 12 -18.48 -3.03 48.97
C LEU A 12 -19.56 -4.07 49.35
N ILE A 13 -19.66 -5.17 48.60
CA ILE A 13 -20.18 -6.45 49.09
C ILE A 13 -19.18 -7.55 48.70
N LEU A 14 -18.74 -8.22 49.76
CA LEU A 14 -17.81 -9.35 49.84
C LEU A 14 -18.44 -10.63 49.26
N SER A 15 -17.69 -11.47 48.54
CA SER A 15 -17.90 -12.93 48.49
C SER A 15 -16.68 -13.69 47.94
N ALA A 16 -15.95 -14.30 48.88
CA ALA A 16 -15.17 -15.54 48.84
C ALA A 16 -14.25 -15.86 47.63
N LEU A 17 -12.95 -15.60 47.82
CA LEU A 17 -11.86 -16.38 47.21
C LEU A 17 -11.82 -17.78 47.83
N LEU A 18 -11.76 -18.83 47.01
CA LEU A 18 -11.25 -20.13 47.40
C LEU A 18 -9.92 -20.37 46.69
N LEU A 19 -8.85 -20.42 47.48
CA LEU A 19 -7.50 -20.80 47.09
C LEU A 19 -7.44 -22.29 46.75
N LEU A 20 -6.83 -22.66 45.63
CA LEU A 20 -6.10 -23.92 45.54
C LEU A 20 -4.68 -23.64 45.04
N VAL A 21 -3.74 -24.00 45.91
CA VAL A 21 -2.30 -23.81 45.80
C VAL A 21 -1.74 -24.77 44.73
N LEU A 22 -1.07 -24.23 43.71
CA LEU A 22 -0.19 -24.97 42.82
C LEU A 22 1.25 -24.50 43.05
N SER A 23 2.01 -25.36 43.71
CA SER A 23 3.46 -25.47 43.59
C SER A 23 3.72 -26.98 43.47
N ILE A 24 4.69 -27.49 42.70
CA ILE A 24 6.11 -27.19 42.79
C ILE A 24 6.78 -27.58 41.45
N THR A 25 7.65 -26.71 40.96
CA THR A 25 8.74 -26.94 40.00
C THR A 25 9.89 -27.73 40.63
N GLY A 26 10.55 -28.65 39.92
CA GLY A 26 11.89 -29.07 40.33
C GLY A 26 12.47 -30.32 39.67
N CYS A 27 13.56 -30.11 38.91
CA CYS A 27 14.46 -31.13 38.35
C CYS A 27 15.05 -32.09 39.41
N PRO A 28 15.49 -33.30 39.01
CA PRO A 28 16.16 -34.22 39.92
C PRO A 28 17.67 -33.94 40.03
N GLN A 29 18.16 -33.83 41.27
CA GLN A 29 19.54 -34.15 41.61
C GLN A 29 19.57 -35.35 42.56
N THR A 30 20.52 -36.22 42.26
CA THR A 30 20.93 -37.48 42.87
C THR A 30 21.14 -37.46 44.38
N GLY A 31 20.83 -38.59 45.04
CA GLY A 31 21.57 -39.01 46.25
C GLY A 31 20.78 -39.76 47.33
N THR A 32 20.95 -41.08 47.35
CA THR A 32 21.07 -41.98 48.51
C THR A 32 19.90 -42.26 49.47
N SER A 33 19.82 -43.54 49.83
CA SER A 33 18.76 -44.30 50.50
C SER A 33 18.72 -44.22 52.02
N SER A 34 17.52 -44.42 52.58
CA SER A 34 17.15 -45.31 53.72
C SER A 34 15.82 -44.76 54.30
N GLY A 35 14.77 -45.49 54.65
CA GLY A 35 14.40 -46.90 54.68
C GLY A 35 13.05 -46.99 55.44
N ALA A 36 12.23 -47.99 55.11
CA ALA A 36 10.98 -48.43 55.78
C ALA A 36 9.74 -47.50 55.66
N GLU A 37 8.50 -47.97 55.45
CA GLU A 37 7.92 -49.30 55.20
C GLU A 37 6.53 -49.11 54.57
N ASN A 38 6.12 -50.08 53.75
CA ASN A 38 4.92 -50.09 52.91
C ASN A 38 3.59 -50.20 53.69
N GLN A 39 2.56 -49.51 53.19
CA GLN A 39 1.20 -50.07 53.09
C GLN A 39 0.51 -49.61 51.79
N GLY A 40 0.24 -50.58 50.90
CA GLY A 40 -1.04 -50.62 50.17
C GLY A 40 -1.13 -50.10 48.73
N THR A 41 -0.15 -50.33 47.85
CA THR A 41 -0.42 -50.31 46.40
C THR A 41 -0.87 -51.69 45.92
N ASN A 42 -2.08 -51.75 45.36
CA ASN A 42 -2.52 -52.89 44.55
C ASN A 42 -1.47 -53.11 43.45
N PRO A 43 -0.90 -54.31 43.25
CA PRO A 43 0.14 -54.52 42.25
C PRO A 43 -0.44 -54.24 40.86
N ALA A 44 0.24 -53.37 40.10
CA ALA A 44 0.02 -53.28 38.67
C ALA A 44 0.14 -54.70 38.09
N VAL A 45 -0.93 -55.18 37.45
CA VAL A 45 -0.93 -56.44 36.71
C VAL A 45 0.30 -56.44 35.79
N PRO A 46 1.15 -57.49 35.80
CA PRO A 46 2.30 -57.54 34.92
C PRO A 46 1.81 -57.45 33.47
N GLN A 47 2.05 -56.31 32.82
CA GLN A 47 1.78 -56.16 31.40
C GLN A 47 2.77 -57.05 30.66
N ASN A 48 2.26 -58.01 29.89
CA ASN A 48 3.06 -58.79 28.98
C ASN A 48 3.70 -57.81 27.97
N PRO A 49 5.04 -57.64 27.97
CA PRO A 49 5.70 -56.62 27.14
C PRO A 49 5.50 -56.87 25.63
N ASP A 50 5.09 -58.08 25.25
CA ASP A 50 4.88 -58.48 23.87
C ASP A 50 3.42 -58.36 23.42
N GLU A 51 2.48 -58.09 24.34
CA GLU A 51 1.08 -57.88 23.97
C GLU A 51 0.89 -56.50 23.34
N LEU A 52 0.18 -56.45 22.19
CA LEU A 52 -0.24 -55.19 21.60
C LEU A 52 -1.40 -54.59 22.41
N VAL A 53 -1.19 -53.37 22.91
CA VAL A 53 -2.18 -52.58 23.64
C VAL A 53 -2.57 -51.32 22.88
N GLU A 54 -3.69 -50.71 23.27
CA GLU A 54 -4.19 -49.47 22.65
C GLU A 54 -3.13 -48.36 22.59
N ALA A 55 -2.36 -48.18 23.67
CA ALA A 55 -1.30 -47.17 23.73
C ALA A 55 -0.21 -47.37 22.66
N ASP A 56 0.09 -48.62 22.29
CA ASP A 56 1.04 -48.93 21.23
C ASP A 56 0.53 -48.43 19.87
N VAL A 57 -0.75 -48.65 19.58
CA VAL A 57 -1.38 -48.21 18.33
C VAL A 57 -1.43 -46.69 18.27
N LEU A 58 -1.84 -46.03 19.36
CA LEU A 58 -1.87 -44.57 19.41
C LEU A 58 -0.48 -43.97 19.20
N THR A 59 0.54 -44.55 19.84
CA THR A 59 1.93 -44.08 19.72
C THR A 59 2.48 -44.35 18.32
N ALA A 60 2.27 -45.55 17.77
CA ALA A 60 2.80 -45.94 16.47
C ALA A 60 2.27 -45.05 15.33
N PHE A 61 1.05 -44.53 15.45
CA PHE A 61 0.45 -43.66 14.43
C PHE A 61 0.40 -42.18 14.84
N GLY A 62 1.02 -41.81 15.96
CA GLY A 62 1.02 -40.44 16.48
C GLY A 62 -0.39 -39.87 16.60
N LEU A 63 -1.30 -40.63 17.21
CA LEU A 63 -2.70 -40.26 17.37
C LEU A 63 -2.90 -39.58 18.73
N GLN A 64 -3.48 -38.38 18.70
CA GLN A 64 -3.83 -37.64 19.90
C GLN A 64 -5.35 -37.51 20.02
N ARG A 65 -5.87 -37.97 21.16
CA ARG A 65 -7.28 -37.79 21.53
C ARG A 65 -7.61 -36.30 21.59
N GLY A 66 -8.85 -35.94 21.25
CA GLY A 66 -9.30 -34.54 21.29
C GLY A 66 -8.85 -33.64 20.12
N LYS A 67 -7.95 -34.12 19.24
CA LYS A 67 -7.36 -33.29 18.16
C LYS A 67 -7.78 -33.68 16.75
N ILE A 68 -8.26 -34.91 16.56
CA ILE A 68 -8.73 -35.45 15.28
C ILE A 68 -10.03 -36.23 15.49
N THR A 69 -10.78 -36.42 14.42
CA THR A 69 -11.98 -37.27 14.43
C THR A 69 -11.62 -38.76 14.55
N ALA A 70 -12.58 -39.58 14.97
CA ALA A 70 -12.39 -41.03 15.06
C ALA A 70 -12.16 -41.64 13.66
N SER A 71 -12.88 -41.16 12.66
CA SER A 71 -12.72 -41.55 11.26
C SER A 71 -11.34 -41.20 10.70
N ALA A 72 -10.81 -40.02 11.02
CA ALA A 72 -9.46 -39.62 10.62
C ALA A 72 -8.40 -40.49 11.29
N ALA A 73 -8.58 -40.82 12.58
CA ALA A 73 -7.68 -41.72 13.30
C ALA A 73 -7.66 -43.12 12.68
N ALA A 74 -8.83 -43.71 12.42
CA ALA A 74 -8.96 -45.02 11.79
C ALA A 74 -8.32 -45.05 10.39
N LYS A 75 -8.63 -44.05 9.55
CA LYS A 75 -8.05 -43.92 8.21
C LYS A 75 -6.53 -43.70 8.25
N LYS A 76 -6.02 -43.01 9.27
CA LYS A 76 -4.57 -42.83 9.44
C LYS A 76 -3.89 -44.16 9.74
N ILE A 77 -4.46 -45.00 10.59
CA ILE A 77 -3.95 -46.35 10.86
C ILE A 77 -3.94 -47.19 9.57
N GLU A 78 -5.06 -47.20 8.86
CA GLU A 78 -5.21 -47.96 7.60
C GLU A 78 -4.16 -47.55 6.56
N ASN A 79 -3.97 -46.24 6.36
CA ASN A 79 -3.22 -45.73 5.20
C ASN A 79 -1.78 -45.27 5.48
N SER A 80 -1.41 -45.00 6.74
CA SER A 80 -0.07 -44.44 7.06
C SER A 80 0.92 -45.52 7.49
N SER A 81 2.21 -45.21 7.39
CA SER A 81 3.27 -46.05 7.96
C SER A 81 3.35 -45.88 9.48
N PRO A 82 3.48 -46.96 10.25
CA PRO A 82 3.71 -46.90 11.69
C PRO A 82 5.12 -46.35 12.00
N THR A 83 5.28 -45.73 13.16
CA THR A 83 6.55 -45.25 13.71
C THR A 83 6.91 -46.07 14.95
N GLY A 84 8.19 -46.39 15.15
CA GLY A 84 8.67 -47.18 16.30
C GLY A 84 8.93 -48.66 16.00
N GLY A 85 9.14 -49.47 17.04
CA GLY A 85 9.61 -50.85 16.94
C GLY A 85 8.56 -51.93 16.62
N ILE A 86 7.37 -51.53 16.16
CA ILE A 86 6.25 -52.46 15.85
C ILE A 86 6.05 -52.51 14.35
N THR A 87 6.07 -53.72 13.78
CA THR A 87 5.77 -53.94 12.36
C THR A 87 4.31 -54.31 12.22
N PHE A 88 3.60 -53.68 11.29
CA PHE A 88 2.21 -54.00 10.96
C PHE A 88 2.14 -54.56 9.54
N THR A 89 1.62 -55.78 9.36
CA THR A 89 1.45 -56.46 8.07
C THR A 89 0.04 -56.30 7.51
N GLU A 90 -0.97 -56.14 8.37
CA GLU A 90 -2.33 -55.81 7.97
C GLU A 90 -2.90 -54.71 8.88
N LYS A 91 -3.62 -53.76 8.29
CA LYS A 91 -4.27 -52.64 8.97
C LYS A 91 -5.58 -52.34 8.28
N THR A 92 -6.70 -52.54 8.96
CA THR A 92 -8.04 -52.31 8.39
C THR A 92 -8.87 -51.46 9.33
N ALA A 93 -9.50 -50.40 8.80
CA ALA A 93 -10.51 -49.65 9.53
C ALA A 93 -11.86 -50.39 9.45
N VAL A 94 -12.25 -51.05 10.54
CA VAL A 94 -13.49 -51.85 10.61
C VAL A 94 -14.69 -50.93 10.75
N SER A 95 -14.67 -50.06 11.76
CA SER A 95 -15.74 -49.10 12.02
C SER A 95 -15.19 -47.80 12.59
N TYR A 96 -15.95 -46.72 12.43
CA TYR A 96 -15.70 -45.44 13.09
C TYR A 96 -17.00 -44.67 13.21
N ASP A 97 -17.09 -43.84 14.23
CA ASP A 97 -18.22 -42.95 14.48
C ASP A 97 -17.68 -41.65 15.09
N ASP A 98 -17.71 -40.57 14.29
CA ASP A 98 -17.19 -39.27 14.69
C ASP A 98 -18.01 -38.62 15.82
N GLU A 99 -19.29 -38.96 15.95
CA GLU A 99 -20.18 -38.44 17.00
C GLU A 99 -19.96 -39.18 18.31
N ALA A 100 -19.85 -40.52 18.25
CA ALA A 100 -19.50 -41.32 19.42
C ALA A 100 -18.04 -41.14 19.84
N GLY A 101 -17.18 -40.65 18.95
CA GLY A 101 -15.76 -40.47 19.23
C GLY A 101 -14.98 -41.78 19.31
N THR A 102 -15.46 -42.82 18.60
CA THR A 102 -14.94 -44.18 18.68
C THR A 102 -14.58 -44.74 17.32
N PHE A 103 -13.55 -45.58 17.26
CA PHE A 103 -13.24 -46.37 16.09
C PHE A 103 -12.74 -47.76 16.46
N THR A 104 -12.86 -48.69 15.52
CA THR A 104 -12.37 -50.06 15.63
C THR A 104 -11.47 -50.37 14.45
N VAL A 105 -10.27 -50.87 14.73
CA VAL A 105 -9.32 -51.35 13.72
C VAL A 105 -8.99 -52.81 13.96
N LYS A 106 -8.76 -53.52 12.86
CA LYS A 106 -8.16 -54.85 12.87
C LYS A 106 -6.73 -54.75 12.37
N VAL A 107 -5.78 -55.23 13.16
CA VAL A 107 -4.34 -55.12 12.90
C VAL A 107 -3.64 -56.46 13.08
N LYS A 108 -2.68 -56.76 12.20
CA LYS A 108 -1.76 -57.89 12.31
C LYS A 108 -0.32 -57.42 12.18
N GLY A 109 0.62 -58.12 12.80
CA GLY A 109 2.02 -57.74 12.73
C GLY A 109 2.92 -58.42 13.76
N THR A 110 4.03 -57.77 14.06
CA THR A 110 5.06 -58.27 14.98
C THR A 110 5.50 -57.18 15.97
N LYS A 111 5.53 -57.51 17.27
CA LYS A 111 6.05 -56.66 18.36
C LYS A 111 7.13 -57.45 19.10
N ASN A 112 8.33 -56.89 19.25
CA ASN A 112 9.49 -57.56 19.87
C ASN A 112 9.79 -58.97 19.29
N GLY A 113 9.53 -59.19 18.00
CA GLY A 113 9.73 -60.49 17.35
C GLY A 113 8.60 -61.52 17.56
N LYS A 114 7.52 -61.19 18.28
CA LYS A 114 6.32 -62.04 18.40
C LYS A 114 5.17 -61.52 17.54
N GLU A 115 4.50 -62.45 16.86
CA GLU A 115 3.34 -62.15 16.02
C GLU A 115 2.10 -61.79 16.86
N PHE A 116 1.27 -60.91 16.32
CA PHE A 116 -0.05 -60.59 16.87
C PHE A 116 -1.09 -60.46 15.76
N GLU A 117 -2.34 -60.74 16.12
CA GLU A 117 -3.56 -60.33 15.43
C GLU A 117 -4.53 -59.80 16.49
N LYS A 118 -4.95 -58.54 16.37
CA LYS A 118 -5.90 -57.94 17.31
C LYS A 118 -6.92 -57.07 16.60
N GLU A 119 -8.12 -57.10 17.17
CA GLU A 119 -9.14 -56.08 16.96
C GLU A 119 -9.12 -55.15 18.18
N ILE A 120 -9.00 -53.84 17.92
CA ILE A 120 -8.86 -52.83 18.96
C ILE A 120 -9.90 -51.75 18.72
N THR A 121 -10.74 -51.54 19.73
CA THR A 121 -11.67 -50.41 19.78
C THR A 121 -11.09 -49.33 20.66
N VAL A 122 -11.10 -48.10 20.15
CA VAL A 122 -10.47 -46.93 20.77
C VAL A 122 -11.52 -45.84 20.90
N SER A 123 -11.55 -45.18 22.06
CA SER A 123 -12.51 -44.12 22.39
C SER A 123 -11.81 -42.82 22.80
N GLY A 124 -12.58 -41.74 22.88
CA GLY A 124 -12.12 -40.42 23.33
C GLY A 124 -11.61 -39.50 22.22
N PHE A 125 -11.99 -39.78 20.97
CA PHE A 125 -11.82 -38.85 19.86
C PHE A 125 -13.02 -37.89 19.81
N VAL A 126 -12.82 -36.70 19.27
CA VAL A 126 -13.89 -35.70 19.13
C VAL A 126 -13.76 -35.08 17.76
N ASN A 127 -14.87 -34.65 17.17
CA ASN A 127 -14.79 -33.85 15.97
C ASN A 127 -14.31 -32.43 16.33
N PRO A 128 -13.07 -32.02 15.97
CA PRO A 128 -12.56 -30.71 16.35
C PRO A 128 -13.38 -29.56 15.73
N TYR A 129 -14.12 -29.83 14.66
CA TYR A 129 -14.98 -28.88 13.98
C TYR A 129 -16.37 -28.75 14.64
N ALA A 130 -16.76 -29.67 15.53
CA ALA A 130 -18.02 -29.55 16.27
C ALA A 130 -18.02 -28.42 17.31
N ALA A 131 -16.87 -27.78 17.56
CA ALA A 131 -16.73 -26.65 18.46
C ALA A 131 -17.40 -25.38 17.91
N ASN A 132 -17.90 -24.53 18.82
CA ASN A 132 -18.54 -23.28 18.45
C ASN A 132 -17.51 -22.25 17.96
N PRO A 133 -17.85 -21.41 16.96
CA PRO A 133 -17.07 -20.24 16.61
C PRO A 133 -16.89 -19.29 17.79
N GLU A 134 -15.65 -18.88 18.03
CA GLU A 134 -15.27 -17.95 19.08
C GLU A 134 -15.12 -16.53 18.54
N SER A 135 -14.35 -16.37 17.46
CA SER A 135 -14.01 -15.08 16.82
C SER A 135 -13.83 -15.23 15.31
N VAL A 136 -13.94 -14.12 14.57
CA VAL A 136 -13.44 -14.03 13.19
C VAL A 136 -11.94 -13.81 13.27
N ASP A 137 -11.17 -14.55 12.47
CA ASP A 137 -9.75 -14.27 12.26
C ASP A 137 -9.64 -13.14 11.23
N THR A 138 -9.14 -11.99 11.68
CA THR A 138 -8.96 -10.77 10.86
C THR A 138 -7.49 -10.50 10.54
N THR A 139 -6.59 -11.46 10.80
CA THR A 139 -5.18 -11.35 10.43
C THR A 139 -5.02 -11.44 8.91
N ASP A 140 -4.04 -10.76 8.34
CA ASP A 140 -3.67 -10.84 6.92
C ASP A 140 -4.89 -10.68 5.97
N ASP A 141 -5.74 -9.68 6.24
CA ASP A 141 -6.95 -9.34 5.47
C ASP A 141 -8.02 -10.45 5.37
N LYS A 142 -7.97 -11.48 6.23
CA LYS A 142 -8.98 -12.54 6.25
C LYS A 142 -10.36 -11.97 6.56
N GLY A 143 -11.32 -12.31 5.70
CA GLY A 143 -12.69 -11.82 5.81
C GLY A 143 -12.87 -10.36 5.36
N GLU A 144 -11.83 -9.69 4.86
CA GLU A 144 -11.97 -8.40 4.18
C GLU A 144 -12.41 -8.59 2.73
N LEU A 145 -13.37 -7.77 2.30
CA LEU A 145 -13.89 -7.82 0.93
C LEU A 145 -12.94 -7.12 -0.05
N ASN A 146 -12.82 -7.68 -1.24
CA ASN A 146 -12.18 -7.04 -2.38
C ASN A 146 -13.21 -6.26 -3.19
N LEU A 147 -13.23 -4.94 -3.02
CA LEU A 147 -14.21 -4.05 -3.67
C LEU A 147 -13.79 -3.58 -5.06
N ASP A 148 -12.68 -4.07 -5.62
CA ASP A 148 -12.16 -3.66 -6.92
C ASP A 148 -13.18 -3.85 -8.05
N GLU A 149 -13.94 -4.95 -8.05
CA GLU A 149 -15.02 -5.20 -9.03
C GLU A 149 -16.14 -4.17 -8.91
N GLY A 150 -16.44 -3.75 -7.68
CA GLY A 150 -17.43 -2.72 -7.39
C GLY A 150 -16.99 -1.34 -7.88
N ILE A 151 -15.72 -1.00 -7.68
CA ILE A 151 -15.15 0.30 -8.09
C ILE A 151 -14.95 0.35 -9.61
N GLU A 152 -14.39 -0.71 -10.22
CA GLU A 152 -14.10 -0.74 -11.67
C GLU A 152 -15.35 -0.53 -12.53
N HIS A 153 -16.51 -0.94 -12.03
CA HIS A 153 -17.78 -0.88 -12.75
C HIS A 153 -18.84 -0.02 -12.05
N ASN A 154 -18.46 0.74 -11.00
CA ASN A 154 -19.35 1.53 -10.15
C ASN A 154 -20.61 0.76 -9.66
N HIS A 155 -20.51 -0.54 -9.45
CA HIS A 155 -21.68 -1.37 -9.11
C HIS A 155 -22.35 -0.94 -7.82
N SER A 156 -23.68 -0.90 -7.82
CA SER A 156 -24.48 -0.85 -6.59
C SER A 156 -24.13 -2.04 -5.69
N ILE A 157 -24.42 -1.92 -4.39
CA ILE A 157 -24.16 -3.00 -3.42
C ILE A 157 -24.88 -4.28 -3.84
N GLU A 158 -26.13 -4.16 -4.32
CA GLU A 158 -26.91 -5.28 -4.82
C GLU A 158 -26.25 -5.96 -6.02
N LYS A 159 -25.78 -5.18 -7.00
CA LYS A 159 -25.13 -5.74 -8.20
C LYS A 159 -23.78 -6.39 -7.88
N TYR A 160 -23.02 -5.77 -6.98
CA TYR A 160 -21.78 -6.35 -6.46
C TYR A 160 -22.03 -7.65 -5.71
N ALA A 161 -23.07 -7.70 -4.86
CA ALA A 161 -23.45 -8.92 -4.14
C ALA A 161 -23.91 -10.03 -5.08
N GLU A 162 -24.69 -9.72 -6.13
CA GLU A 162 -25.10 -10.68 -7.17
C GLU A 162 -23.87 -11.36 -7.81
N LYS A 163 -22.89 -10.56 -8.25
CA LYS A 163 -21.65 -11.05 -8.84
C LYS A 163 -20.80 -11.83 -7.83
N ALA A 164 -20.66 -11.31 -6.62
CA ALA A 164 -19.90 -11.95 -5.56
C ALA A 164 -20.48 -13.31 -5.20
N ASN A 165 -21.80 -13.44 -5.09
CA ASN A 165 -22.45 -14.70 -4.71
C ASN A 165 -22.28 -15.82 -5.75
N ALA A 166 -21.97 -15.48 -7.01
CA ALA A 166 -21.63 -16.47 -8.02
C ALA A 166 -20.19 -17.02 -7.87
N ASP A 167 -19.28 -16.27 -7.25
CA ASP A 167 -17.86 -16.62 -7.11
C ASP A 167 -17.22 -16.05 -5.83
N ILE A 168 -17.84 -16.33 -4.68
CA ILE A 168 -17.62 -15.60 -3.43
C ILE A 168 -16.15 -15.60 -2.97
N LYS A 169 -15.40 -16.66 -3.28
CA LYS A 169 -14.00 -16.79 -2.86
C LYS A 169 -13.10 -15.70 -3.45
N ASN A 170 -13.38 -15.25 -4.68
CA ASN A 170 -12.58 -14.23 -5.36
C ASN A 170 -12.95 -12.79 -4.96
N PHE A 171 -14.01 -12.63 -4.17
CA PHE A 171 -14.46 -11.34 -3.64
C PHE A 171 -13.98 -11.06 -2.21
N PHE A 172 -13.14 -11.94 -1.67
CA PHE A 172 -12.38 -11.71 -0.45
C PHE A 172 -10.91 -11.44 -0.78
N LYS A 173 -10.27 -10.50 -0.07
CA LYS A 173 -8.82 -10.29 -0.15
C LYS A 173 -8.06 -11.51 0.38
N ALA A 174 -8.54 -12.06 1.49
CA ALA A 174 -8.18 -13.38 1.98
C ALA A 174 -9.42 -14.09 2.54
N PRO A 175 -9.49 -15.44 2.45
CA PRO A 175 -10.69 -16.19 2.80
C PRO A 175 -11.22 -15.93 4.22
N LEU A 176 -12.53 -15.74 4.35
CA LEU A 176 -13.21 -15.64 5.64
C LEU A 176 -12.85 -16.85 6.52
N THR A 177 -12.34 -16.57 7.72
CA THR A 177 -11.87 -17.60 8.65
C THR A 177 -12.39 -17.33 10.06
N PHE A 178 -12.80 -18.39 10.76
CA PHE A 178 -13.20 -18.33 12.16
C PHE A 178 -12.26 -19.19 13.01
N SER A 179 -11.95 -18.70 14.20
CA SER A 179 -11.35 -19.50 15.26
C SER A 179 -12.47 -20.10 16.12
N LEU A 180 -12.39 -21.40 16.39
CA LEU A 180 -13.31 -22.12 17.26
C LEU A 180 -12.78 -22.11 18.70
N VAL A 181 -13.67 -22.31 19.69
CA VAL A 181 -13.32 -22.30 21.13
C VAL A 181 -12.24 -23.30 21.55
N ASN A 182 -11.95 -24.31 20.73
CA ASN A 182 -10.91 -25.30 20.98
C ASN A 182 -9.56 -24.97 20.29
N GLY A 183 -9.44 -23.79 19.67
CA GLY A 183 -8.28 -23.32 18.93
C GLY A 183 -8.18 -23.82 17.48
N THR A 184 -9.16 -24.60 16.99
CA THR A 184 -9.22 -25.01 15.58
C THR A 184 -9.69 -23.84 14.72
N SER A 185 -9.18 -23.72 13.49
CA SER A 185 -9.65 -22.72 12.53
C SER A 185 -10.49 -23.35 11.42
N VAL A 186 -11.50 -22.63 10.96
CA VAL A 186 -12.34 -23.00 9.82
C VAL A 186 -12.36 -21.87 8.81
N THR A 187 -12.08 -22.19 7.55
CA THR A 187 -11.91 -21.22 6.46
C THR A 187 -12.93 -21.48 5.37
N LEU A 188 -13.39 -20.42 4.71
CA LEU A 188 -14.38 -20.46 3.65
C LEU A 188 -14.03 -21.54 2.62
N GLY A 189 -14.92 -22.52 2.45
CA GLY A 189 -14.70 -23.65 1.56
C GLY A 189 -15.33 -24.94 2.06
N ASP A 190 -15.07 -26.00 1.31
CA ASP A 190 -15.53 -27.34 1.60
C ASP A 190 -14.34 -28.23 1.97
N SER A 191 -14.34 -28.77 3.18
CA SER A 191 -13.32 -29.67 3.68
C SER A 191 -13.92 -31.03 4.02
N SER A 192 -13.08 -31.99 4.42
CA SER A 192 -13.58 -33.30 4.86
C SER A 192 -14.40 -33.20 6.14
N GLY A 193 -14.01 -32.35 7.10
CA GLY A 193 -14.65 -32.26 8.42
C GLY A 193 -15.72 -31.19 8.56
N TYR A 194 -15.80 -30.23 7.64
CA TYR A 194 -16.77 -29.14 7.67
C TYR A 194 -16.96 -28.48 6.30
N THR A 195 -18.02 -27.69 6.17
CA THR A 195 -18.25 -26.73 5.09
C THR A 195 -18.52 -25.37 5.71
N LEU A 196 -17.78 -24.35 5.28
CA LEU A 196 -18.08 -22.94 5.55
C LEU A 196 -18.41 -22.27 4.22
N THR A 197 -19.64 -21.77 4.10
CA THR A 197 -20.09 -20.99 2.94
C THR A 197 -20.43 -19.58 3.39
N ALA A 198 -20.51 -18.65 2.44
CA ALA A 198 -20.94 -17.28 2.70
C ALA A 198 -21.67 -16.72 1.48
N THR A 199 -22.64 -15.85 1.72
CA THR A 199 -23.22 -14.95 0.72
C THR A 199 -23.04 -13.51 1.17
N LEU A 200 -23.18 -12.57 0.25
CA LEU A 200 -23.22 -11.14 0.51
C LEU A 200 -24.64 -10.61 0.32
N GLU A 201 -25.03 -9.70 1.20
CA GLU A 201 -26.30 -9.00 1.19
C GLU A 201 -26.07 -7.51 1.47
N LYS A 202 -26.99 -6.66 1.02
CA LYS A 202 -26.96 -5.24 1.37
C LYS A 202 -27.43 -5.03 2.81
N GLU A 203 -26.73 -4.18 3.55
CA GLU A 203 -27.12 -3.75 4.88
C GLU A 203 -27.11 -2.22 4.91
N GLY A 204 -28.28 -1.60 5.04
CA GLY A 204 -28.40 -0.15 4.96
C GLY A 204 -28.07 0.41 3.56
N LEU A 205 -27.47 1.61 3.51
CA LEU A 205 -27.19 2.31 2.26
C LEU A 205 -25.76 2.16 1.76
N ASP A 206 -24.82 1.84 2.66
CA ASP A 206 -23.38 1.96 2.46
C ASP A 206 -22.59 0.76 2.97
N LYS A 207 -23.26 -0.35 3.32
CA LYS A 207 -22.60 -1.54 3.86
C LYS A 207 -23.02 -2.83 3.16
N VAL A 208 -22.08 -3.77 3.17
CA VAL A 208 -22.25 -5.14 2.71
C VAL A 208 -22.17 -6.06 3.92
N LYS A 209 -23.15 -6.92 4.07
CA LYS A 209 -23.18 -7.96 5.09
C LYS A 209 -22.76 -9.29 4.49
N ILE A 210 -21.82 -9.94 5.16
CA ILE A 210 -21.40 -11.31 4.93
C ILE A 210 -22.30 -12.21 5.76
N VAL A 211 -22.98 -13.15 5.11
CA VAL A 211 -23.91 -14.10 5.72
C VAL A 211 -23.28 -15.50 5.65
N PRO A 212 -22.48 -15.89 6.66
CA PRO A 212 -21.85 -17.20 6.68
C PRO A 212 -22.80 -18.31 7.13
N VAL A 213 -22.60 -19.50 6.59
CA VAL A 213 -23.23 -20.74 7.05
C VAL A 213 -22.16 -21.78 7.32
N TYR A 214 -22.13 -22.29 8.55
CA TYR A 214 -21.16 -23.26 9.03
C TYR A 214 -21.83 -24.61 9.31
N THR A 215 -21.36 -25.64 8.61
CA THR A 215 -21.85 -27.02 8.67
C THR A 215 -20.71 -27.97 9.03
N VAL A 216 -20.93 -28.84 10.01
CA VAL A 216 -19.97 -29.86 10.43
C VAL A 216 -20.29 -31.16 9.73
N LYS A 217 -19.27 -31.94 9.35
CA LYS A 217 -19.41 -33.25 8.71
C LYS A 217 -18.94 -34.34 9.66
N ASN A 218 -19.85 -35.21 10.07
CA ASN A 218 -19.53 -36.40 10.85
C ASN A 218 -19.48 -37.62 9.94
N HIS A 219 -18.43 -38.43 10.05
CA HIS A 219 -18.32 -39.68 9.31
C HIS A 219 -18.66 -40.86 10.19
N LYS A 220 -19.31 -41.85 9.57
CA LYS A 220 -19.63 -43.11 10.22
C LYS A 220 -19.39 -44.28 9.28
N LYS A 221 -18.90 -45.38 9.82
CA LYS A 221 -18.79 -46.67 9.15
C LYS A 221 -19.06 -47.75 10.20
N THR A 222 -20.01 -48.64 9.91
CA THR A 222 -20.23 -49.86 10.71
C THR A 222 -19.43 -51.03 10.13
N ALA A 223 -19.19 -52.10 10.89
CA ALA A 223 -18.33 -53.21 10.47
C ALA A 223 -18.66 -53.78 9.09
N ASP A 224 -19.96 -53.97 8.80
CA ASP A 224 -20.46 -54.49 7.51
C ASP A 224 -20.99 -53.39 6.57
N GLY A 225 -20.81 -52.10 6.94
CA GLY A 225 -21.42 -50.96 6.26
C GLY A 225 -20.45 -50.18 5.37
N THR A 226 -21.02 -49.44 4.42
CA THR A 226 -20.29 -48.44 3.66
C THR A 226 -20.10 -47.15 4.47
N PRO A 227 -19.00 -46.41 4.31
CA PRO A 227 -18.83 -45.10 4.91
C PRO A 227 -19.97 -44.14 4.55
N THR A 228 -20.48 -43.39 5.53
CA THR A 228 -21.46 -42.32 5.37
C THR A 228 -20.92 -41.01 5.91
N VAL A 229 -21.43 -39.90 5.40
CA VAL A 229 -21.15 -38.54 5.90
C VAL A 229 -22.48 -37.87 6.23
N THR A 230 -22.62 -37.41 7.46
CA THR A 230 -23.80 -36.69 7.93
C THR A 230 -23.43 -35.22 8.14
N PRO A 231 -23.97 -34.30 7.32
CA PRO A 231 -23.81 -32.87 7.55
C PRO A 231 -24.77 -32.37 8.64
N GLU A 232 -24.28 -31.52 9.53
CA GLU A 232 -25.06 -30.86 10.59
C GLU A 232 -24.79 -29.35 10.54
N THR A 233 -25.79 -28.55 10.17
CA THR A 233 -25.67 -27.09 10.19
C THR A 233 -25.58 -26.62 11.64
N LYS A 234 -24.40 -26.16 12.04
CA LYS A 234 -24.16 -25.62 13.39
C LYS A 234 -24.60 -24.17 13.51
N TYR A 235 -24.31 -23.37 12.48
CA TYR A 235 -24.69 -21.96 12.46
C TYR A 235 -25.17 -21.57 11.06
N SER A 236 -26.42 -21.12 10.99
CA SER A 236 -26.99 -20.38 9.85
C SER A 236 -27.26 -18.91 10.20
N VAL A 237 -27.26 -18.58 11.49
CA VAL A 237 -27.37 -17.23 12.03
C VAL A 237 -26.26 -17.07 13.06
N PHE A 238 -25.31 -16.19 12.77
CA PHE A 238 -24.18 -15.94 13.67
C PHE A 238 -24.59 -14.95 14.77
N PRO A 239 -24.13 -15.14 16.02
CA PRO A 239 -24.43 -14.22 17.12
C PRO A 239 -23.96 -12.78 16.87
N ALA A 240 -24.63 -11.81 17.51
CA ALA A 240 -24.37 -10.37 17.35
C ALA A 240 -22.91 -9.95 17.62
N LYS A 241 -22.16 -10.69 18.45
CA LYS A 241 -20.72 -10.44 18.68
C LYS A 241 -19.87 -10.48 17.40
N PHE A 242 -20.36 -11.10 16.33
CA PHE A 242 -19.67 -11.18 15.03
C PHE A 242 -20.07 -10.04 14.07
N GLU A 243 -21.12 -9.27 14.35
CA GLU A 243 -21.69 -8.28 13.41
C GLU A 243 -20.66 -7.27 12.91
N ALA A 244 -19.79 -6.77 13.79
CA ALA A 244 -18.76 -5.80 13.42
C ALA A 244 -17.75 -6.35 12.40
N ASN A 245 -17.52 -7.66 12.38
CA ASN A 245 -16.62 -8.32 11.43
C ASN A 245 -17.34 -8.87 10.20
N LEU A 246 -18.66 -9.06 10.27
CA LEU A 246 -19.48 -9.56 9.17
C LEU A 246 -20.19 -8.44 8.41
N THR A 247 -20.20 -7.21 8.92
CA THR A 247 -20.76 -6.06 8.22
C THR A 247 -19.63 -5.11 7.85
N LYS A 248 -19.33 -5.00 6.55
CA LYS A 248 -18.22 -4.21 6.03
C LYS A 248 -18.76 -2.94 5.35
N PRO A 249 -18.09 -1.78 5.52
CA PRO A 249 -18.40 -0.64 4.68
C PRO A 249 -18.15 -1.00 3.22
N TYR A 250 -18.99 -0.47 2.33
CA TYR A 250 -18.71 -0.47 0.90
C TYR A 250 -17.69 0.63 0.57
N PHE A 251 -17.38 0.83 -0.71
CA PHE A 251 -16.35 1.81 -1.08
C PHE A 251 -16.88 3.24 -0.94
N THR A 252 -15.96 4.18 -0.77
CA THR A 252 -16.22 5.62 -0.68
C THR A 252 -15.61 6.35 -1.86
N GLU A 253 -15.90 7.65 -1.99
CA GLU A 253 -15.26 8.53 -2.98
C GLU A 253 -13.72 8.44 -2.92
N LYS A 254 -13.14 8.36 -1.71
CA LYS A 254 -11.69 8.27 -1.52
C LYS A 254 -11.12 6.98 -2.11
N ASP A 255 -11.85 5.88 -1.98
CA ASP A 255 -11.44 4.58 -2.52
C ASP A 255 -11.47 4.60 -4.04
N VAL A 256 -12.48 5.24 -4.65
CA VAL A 256 -12.55 5.45 -6.10
C VAL A 256 -11.34 6.26 -6.58
N PHE A 257 -11.03 7.39 -5.95
CA PHE A 257 -9.87 8.20 -6.37
C PHE A 257 -8.54 7.46 -6.21
N ALA A 258 -8.35 6.71 -5.12
CA ALA A 258 -7.16 5.89 -4.93
C ALA A 258 -7.04 4.79 -6.01
N TYR A 259 -8.16 4.16 -6.37
CA TYR A 259 -8.21 3.13 -7.41
C TYR A 259 -7.86 3.70 -8.79
N VAL A 260 -8.50 4.80 -9.20
CA VAL A 260 -8.24 5.46 -10.48
C VAL A 260 -6.81 5.98 -10.54
N LEU A 261 -6.29 6.55 -9.45
CA LEU A 261 -4.90 7.00 -9.34
C LEU A 261 -3.92 5.83 -9.57
N LYS A 262 -4.19 4.68 -8.97
CA LYS A 262 -3.36 3.47 -9.15
C LYS A 262 -3.39 2.96 -10.59
N LYS A 263 -4.53 3.03 -11.27
CA LYS A 263 -4.72 2.61 -12.67
C LYS A 263 -4.16 3.59 -13.69
N THR A 264 -4.05 4.87 -13.34
CA THR A 264 -3.55 5.91 -14.24
C THR A 264 -2.04 5.73 -14.48
N PRO A 265 -1.55 5.69 -15.73
CA PRO A 265 -0.13 5.58 -16.03
C PRO A 265 0.60 6.94 -15.93
N ASP A 266 1.90 6.91 -15.68
CA ASP A 266 2.75 8.12 -15.63
C ASP A 266 2.85 8.87 -16.98
N SER A 267 2.45 8.23 -18.08
CA SER A 267 2.30 8.88 -19.38
C SER A 267 1.17 9.91 -19.43
N VAL A 268 0.37 10.06 -18.37
CA VAL A 268 -0.66 11.09 -18.24
C VAL A 268 -0.09 12.51 -18.31
N ILE A 269 1.18 12.73 -17.94
CA ILE A 269 1.85 14.01 -18.15
C ILE A 269 2.27 14.13 -19.63
N LYS A 270 1.70 15.13 -20.32
CA LYS A 270 2.07 15.45 -21.70
C LYS A 270 3.49 16.03 -21.76
N VAL A 271 4.26 15.58 -22.73
CA VAL A 271 5.63 16.06 -22.97
C VAL A 271 5.62 17.05 -24.12
N TYR A 272 6.24 18.20 -23.87
CA TYR A 272 6.42 19.26 -24.85
C TYR A 272 7.91 19.47 -25.08
N ALA A 273 8.47 18.80 -26.09
CA ALA A 273 9.93 18.78 -26.33
C ALA A 273 10.54 20.16 -26.60
N ASP A 274 9.74 21.10 -27.13
CA ASP A 274 10.16 22.46 -27.43
C ASP A 274 9.85 23.47 -26.30
N GLU A 275 9.27 23.01 -25.18
CA GLU A 275 8.93 23.85 -24.03
C GLU A 275 9.75 23.45 -22.80
N PHE A 276 10.17 24.43 -22.01
CA PHE A 276 10.86 24.18 -20.75
C PHE A 276 9.86 23.74 -19.67
N ALA A 277 10.24 22.74 -18.88
CA ALA A 277 9.43 22.27 -17.76
C ALA A 277 9.17 23.41 -16.75
N SER A 278 10.13 24.32 -16.59
CA SER A 278 9.97 25.47 -15.70
C SER A 278 8.89 26.47 -16.11
N ALA A 279 8.42 26.46 -17.36
CA ALA A 279 7.26 27.25 -17.78
C ALA A 279 5.99 26.81 -17.05
N PHE A 280 5.78 25.49 -16.93
CA PHE A 280 4.65 24.90 -16.20
C PHE A 280 4.78 25.18 -14.70
N TYR A 281 6.00 25.06 -14.15
CA TYR A 281 6.30 25.43 -12.77
C TYR A 281 5.96 26.90 -12.49
N ALA A 282 6.46 27.83 -13.30
CA ALA A 282 6.27 29.27 -13.11
C ALA A 282 4.80 29.67 -13.19
N PHE A 283 4.06 29.10 -14.15
CA PHE A 283 2.61 29.31 -14.28
C PHE A 283 1.86 28.83 -13.02
N THR A 284 2.14 27.60 -12.59
CA THR A 284 1.43 26.95 -11.48
C THR A 284 1.70 27.65 -10.16
N LYS A 285 2.92 28.12 -9.93
CA LYS A 285 3.30 28.87 -8.73
C LYS A 285 2.53 30.17 -8.57
N LEU A 286 2.18 30.82 -9.68
CA LEU A 286 1.51 32.11 -9.64
C LEU A 286 -0.02 32.01 -9.71
N THR A 287 -0.54 31.11 -10.54
CA THR A 287 -1.98 30.93 -10.73
C THR A 287 -2.61 30.03 -9.68
N GLU A 288 -1.81 29.21 -8.98
CA GLU A 288 -2.27 28.17 -8.06
C GLU A 288 -3.04 27.04 -8.75
N PHE A 289 -2.98 26.96 -10.09
CA PHE A 289 -3.61 25.90 -10.88
C PHE A 289 -2.62 25.24 -11.84
N ALA A 290 -2.87 23.97 -12.14
CA ALA A 290 -2.17 23.30 -13.22
C ALA A 290 -2.59 23.91 -14.58
N PRO A 291 -1.68 24.03 -15.56
CA PRO A 291 -2.06 24.39 -16.92
C PRO A 291 -3.03 23.36 -17.52
N ASP A 292 -4.10 23.84 -18.19
CA ASP A 292 -5.17 22.99 -18.76
C ASP A 292 -4.64 21.88 -19.68
N ASN A 293 -3.52 22.13 -20.35
CA ASN A 293 -2.92 21.21 -21.31
C ASN A 293 -1.80 20.33 -20.73
N LEU A 294 -1.58 20.33 -19.41
CA LEU A 294 -0.52 19.54 -18.79
C LEU A 294 -0.81 18.03 -18.82
N PHE A 295 -2.07 17.64 -18.66
CA PHE A 295 -2.47 16.23 -18.56
C PHE A 295 -3.20 15.73 -19.81
N ASP A 296 -3.00 14.45 -20.13
CA ASP A 296 -3.82 13.70 -21.08
C ASP A 296 -5.00 13.05 -20.36
N THR A 297 -6.15 13.73 -20.37
CA THR A 297 -7.37 13.28 -19.69
C THR A 297 -7.98 12.03 -20.31
N THR A 298 -7.55 11.61 -21.50
CA THR A 298 -7.96 10.33 -22.08
C THR A 298 -7.57 9.13 -21.20
N ALA A 299 -6.51 9.28 -20.39
CA ALA A 299 -6.06 8.27 -19.43
C ALA A 299 -7.09 7.95 -18.32
N ILE A 300 -8.01 8.87 -18.03
CA ILE A 300 -9.05 8.70 -16.98
C ILE A 300 -10.48 8.77 -17.53
N ALA A 301 -10.64 9.00 -18.84
CA ALA A 301 -11.94 9.28 -19.45
C ALA A 301 -12.99 8.18 -19.22
N LEU A 302 -12.56 6.91 -19.15
CA LEU A 302 -13.43 5.78 -18.80
C LEU A 302 -14.11 6.00 -17.44
N TYR A 303 -13.33 6.38 -16.42
CA TYR A 303 -13.84 6.58 -15.07
C TYR A 303 -14.66 7.87 -14.95
N THR A 304 -14.25 8.94 -15.62
CA THR A 304 -15.06 10.17 -15.71
C THR A 304 -16.44 9.88 -16.29
N ALA A 305 -16.54 9.07 -17.35
CA ALA A 305 -17.82 8.69 -17.94
C ALA A 305 -18.64 7.76 -17.02
N LEU A 306 -18.00 6.73 -16.46
CA LEU A 306 -18.64 5.71 -15.61
C LEU A 306 -19.26 6.30 -14.34
N TYR A 307 -18.65 7.34 -13.77
CA TYR A 307 -19.12 7.95 -12.53
C TYR A 307 -19.91 9.25 -12.74
N GLN A 308 -20.09 9.72 -13.98
CA GLN A 308 -20.70 11.03 -14.25
C GLN A 308 -22.14 11.16 -13.72
N THR A 309 -22.91 10.08 -13.88
CA THR A 309 -24.30 9.98 -13.43
C THR A 309 -24.44 8.75 -12.53
N LYS A 310 -25.56 8.66 -11.82
CA LYS A 310 -25.91 7.48 -11.03
C LYS A 310 -27.25 6.92 -11.50
N ASP A 311 -27.20 5.73 -12.03
CA ASP A 311 -28.36 4.89 -12.34
C ASP A 311 -28.68 3.90 -11.19
N THR A 312 -29.65 3.01 -11.41
CA THR A 312 -30.14 2.07 -10.38
C THR A 312 -29.11 1.01 -9.99
N ASP A 313 -28.32 0.54 -10.96
CA ASP A 313 -27.26 -0.46 -10.76
C ASP A 313 -25.91 0.17 -10.40
N GLU A 314 -25.88 1.48 -10.16
CA GLU A 314 -24.68 2.24 -9.83
C GLU A 314 -24.68 2.73 -8.38
N TYR A 315 -23.51 2.79 -7.76
CA TYR A 315 -23.42 3.14 -6.36
C TYR A 315 -23.41 4.65 -6.12
N MET A 316 -22.60 5.40 -6.86
CA MET A 316 -22.44 6.85 -6.68
C MET A 316 -22.19 7.59 -7.99
N ALA A 317 -22.44 8.90 -7.98
CA ALA A 317 -22.00 9.82 -9.03
C ALA A 317 -20.86 10.69 -8.50
N LEU A 318 -19.81 10.89 -9.29
CA LEU A 318 -18.64 11.70 -8.99
C LEU A 318 -18.19 12.47 -10.23
N ASP A 319 -17.81 13.73 -10.02
CA ASP A 319 -17.18 14.57 -11.04
C ASP A 319 -15.66 14.30 -11.10
N ILE A 320 -15.27 13.11 -11.58
CA ILE A 320 -13.86 12.69 -11.56
C ILE A 320 -13.03 13.48 -12.58
N THR A 321 -11.97 14.13 -12.07
CA THR A 321 -10.94 14.84 -12.85
C THR A 321 -9.54 14.57 -12.27
N CYS A 322 -8.51 15.16 -12.88
CA CYS A 322 -7.13 15.10 -12.40
C CYS A 322 -6.47 16.47 -12.34
N GLY A 323 -5.43 16.57 -11.50
CA GLY A 323 -4.71 17.82 -11.34
C GLY A 323 -3.37 17.68 -10.63
N VAL A 324 -2.90 18.80 -10.10
CA VAL A 324 -1.71 18.89 -9.24
C VAL A 324 -2.18 19.09 -7.81
N ALA A 325 -1.79 18.22 -6.89
CA ALA A 325 -2.00 18.43 -5.46
C ALA A 325 -1.05 19.49 -4.93
N ASN A 326 -1.56 20.44 -4.15
CA ASN A 326 -0.79 21.53 -3.55
C ASN A 326 0.11 22.30 -4.56
N PRO A 327 -0.46 22.81 -5.67
CA PRO A 327 0.29 23.37 -6.80
C PRO A 327 1.25 24.49 -6.39
N LYS A 328 0.83 25.36 -5.46
CA LYS A 328 1.66 26.46 -4.96
C LYS A 328 2.81 26.00 -4.06
N ASN A 329 2.60 25.03 -3.16
CA ASN A 329 3.55 24.70 -2.10
C ASN A 329 4.24 23.34 -2.29
N GLY A 330 4.77 23.09 -3.49
CA GLY A 330 5.63 21.93 -3.76
C GLY A 330 4.97 20.80 -4.55
N GLY A 331 3.73 21.01 -5.01
CA GLY A 331 3.04 20.09 -5.91
C GLY A 331 3.65 19.99 -7.31
N ILE A 332 4.47 20.95 -7.70
CA ILE A 332 5.17 20.95 -8.98
C ILE A 332 6.61 21.41 -8.80
N ASP A 333 7.51 20.76 -9.51
CA ASP A 333 8.90 21.13 -9.62
C ASP A 333 9.42 20.89 -11.04
N ALA A 334 10.48 21.62 -11.41
CA ALA A 334 11.11 21.52 -12.71
C ALA A 334 12.64 21.47 -12.59
N ASP A 335 13.26 20.81 -13.57
CA ASP A 335 14.70 20.79 -13.79
C ASP A 335 15.00 21.03 -15.29
N ASP A 336 15.29 22.28 -15.64
CA ASP A 336 15.61 22.70 -17.00
C ASP A 336 17.03 22.29 -17.42
N TYR A 337 17.89 21.80 -16.52
CA TYR A 337 19.16 21.20 -16.91
C TYR A 337 18.93 19.80 -17.50
N LYS A 338 17.90 19.09 -17.03
CA LYS A 338 17.57 17.72 -17.47
C LYS A 338 16.38 17.64 -18.41
N GLY A 339 15.51 18.66 -18.44
CA GLY A 339 14.25 18.62 -19.16
C GLY A 339 13.24 17.75 -18.44
N GLU A 340 13.17 17.89 -17.11
CA GLU A 340 12.31 17.10 -16.23
C GLU A 340 11.24 17.96 -15.55
N LEU A 341 10.03 17.41 -15.47
CA LEU A 341 8.93 17.92 -14.66
C LEU A 341 8.55 16.89 -13.61
N THR A 342 8.43 17.31 -12.35
CA THR A 342 7.95 16.49 -11.24
C THR A 342 6.64 17.06 -10.73
N VAL A 343 5.63 16.23 -10.58
CA VAL A 343 4.27 16.64 -10.22
C VAL A 343 3.70 15.72 -9.16
N GLN A 344 3.08 16.27 -8.12
CA GLN A 344 2.17 15.54 -7.24
C GLN A 344 0.82 15.40 -7.94
N PHE A 345 0.70 14.38 -8.80
CA PHE A 345 -0.49 14.11 -9.59
C PHE A 345 -1.62 13.61 -8.69
N CYS A 346 -2.83 14.13 -8.86
CA CYS A 346 -4.00 13.70 -8.10
C CYS A 346 -5.19 13.32 -8.99
N ILE A 347 -6.05 12.46 -8.44
CA ILE A 347 -7.42 12.26 -8.89
C ILE A 347 -8.34 12.88 -7.84
N ALA A 348 -9.28 13.72 -8.27
CA ALA A 348 -10.13 14.50 -7.39
C ALA A 348 -11.40 14.97 -8.14
N THR A 349 -12.26 15.73 -7.48
CA THR A 349 -13.31 16.51 -8.16
C THR A 349 -12.85 17.91 -8.55
N ASN A 350 -13.57 18.60 -9.44
CA ASN A 350 -13.29 20.00 -9.75
C ASN A 350 -13.39 20.90 -8.50
N GLU A 351 -14.32 20.61 -7.58
CA GLU A 351 -14.42 21.33 -6.30
C GLU A 351 -13.17 21.11 -5.43
N MET A 352 -12.65 19.88 -5.37
CA MET A 352 -11.43 19.57 -4.62
C MET A 352 -10.17 20.19 -5.23
N LEU A 353 -10.11 20.37 -6.56
CA LEU A 353 -8.99 21.09 -7.19
C LEU A 353 -8.98 22.58 -6.82
N ALA A 354 -10.14 23.17 -6.53
CA ALA A 354 -10.23 24.55 -6.04
C ALA A 354 -9.86 24.70 -4.54
N ASP A 355 -9.81 23.59 -3.79
CA ASP A 355 -9.41 23.55 -2.37
C ASP A 355 -8.43 22.40 -2.12
N PRO A 356 -7.12 22.61 -2.34
CA PRO A 356 -6.11 21.56 -2.27
C PRO A 356 -6.04 20.80 -0.94
N GLY A 357 -6.56 21.37 0.15
CA GLY A 357 -6.64 20.71 1.46
C GLY A 357 -7.61 19.52 1.50
N LYS A 358 -8.50 19.40 0.52
CA LYS A 358 -9.47 18.29 0.39
C LYS A 358 -8.96 17.11 -0.43
N ILE A 359 -7.83 17.25 -1.15
CA ILE A 359 -7.30 16.19 -2.02
C ILE A 359 -6.81 15.01 -1.17
N THR A 360 -7.37 13.82 -1.41
CA THR A 360 -7.07 12.62 -0.61
C THR A 360 -6.25 11.56 -1.34
N ALA A 361 -6.16 11.64 -2.67
CA ALA A 361 -5.43 10.68 -3.50
C ALA A 361 -4.44 11.43 -4.40
N SER A 362 -3.14 11.30 -4.11
CA SER A 362 -2.08 11.85 -4.94
C SER A 362 -0.83 10.98 -4.91
N ARG A 363 0.00 11.08 -5.95
CA ARG A 363 1.33 10.47 -6.00
C ARG A 363 2.28 11.33 -6.83
N GLU A 364 3.56 11.19 -6.55
CA GLU A 364 4.59 11.84 -7.36
C GLU A 364 4.73 11.13 -8.71
N ILE A 365 4.74 11.91 -9.79
CA ILE A 365 5.07 11.47 -11.14
C ILE A 365 6.19 12.36 -11.66
N LYS A 366 7.26 11.74 -12.16
CA LYS A 366 8.37 12.42 -12.82
C LYS A 366 8.35 12.11 -14.31
N LYS A 367 8.46 13.14 -15.14
CA LYS A 367 8.45 13.03 -16.60
C LYS A 367 9.64 13.77 -17.21
N THR A 368 10.35 13.08 -18.10
CA THR A 368 11.46 13.62 -18.88
C THR A 368 11.02 13.94 -20.31
N GLY A 369 11.85 14.67 -21.06
CA GLY A 369 11.66 14.94 -22.49
C GLY A 369 11.22 16.35 -22.82
N PHE A 370 11.20 17.26 -21.83
CA PHE A 370 11.05 18.69 -22.04
C PHE A 370 12.36 19.31 -22.57
N ALA A 371 12.30 20.55 -23.05
CA ALA A 371 13.49 21.30 -23.45
C ALA A 371 14.47 21.43 -22.28
N ASN A 372 15.77 21.40 -22.57
CA ASN A 372 16.81 21.50 -21.55
C ASN A 372 18.05 22.29 -21.99
N ILE A 373 18.82 22.76 -21.02
CA ILE A 373 20.14 23.38 -21.19
C ILE A 373 21.09 22.69 -20.19
N PRO A 374 21.66 21.53 -20.54
CA PRO A 374 22.38 20.69 -19.59
C PRO A 374 23.72 21.28 -19.14
N ASP A 375 24.40 22.00 -20.04
CA ASP A 375 25.76 22.46 -19.82
C ASP A 375 26.08 23.79 -20.52
N ASP A 376 27.28 24.29 -20.25
CA ASP A 376 27.79 25.56 -20.77
C ASP A 376 27.84 25.57 -22.30
N ALA A 377 28.08 24.41 -22.94
CA ALA A 377 28.11 24.28 -24.40
C ALA A 377 26.71 24.38 -25.01
N ALA A 378 25.71 23.78 -24.36
CA ALA A 378 24.30 23.93 -24.76
C ALA A 378 23.83 25.38 -24.59
N LEU A 379 24.22 26.07 -23.52
CA LEU A 379 23.93 27.50 -23.33
C LEU A 379 24.63 28.36 -24.39
N ALA A 380 25.88 28.04 -24.72
CA ALA A 380 26.68 28.76 -25.70
C ALA A 380 26.34 28.41 -27.16
N THR A 381 25.46 27.43 -27.40
CA THR A 381 25.04 27.07 -28.75
C THR A 381 24.37 28.29 -29.38
N PRO A 382 24.84 28.76 -30.55
CA PRO A 382 24.36 30.00 -31.13
C PRO A 382 22.85 30.03 -31.27
N GLU A 383 22.24 31.08 -30.73
CA GLU A 383 20.85 31.50 -31.01
C GLU A 383 19.71 30.54 -30.59
N THR A 384 19.97 29.48 -29.81
CA THR A 384 18.94 28.48 -29.47
C THR A 384 18.09 28.83 -28.25
N HIS A 385 18.71 29.36 -27.18
CA HIS A 385 18.03 29.57 -25.89
C HIS A 385 18.24 30.98 -25.33
N LEU A 386 19.44 31.26 -24.83
CA LEU A 386 19.85 32.55 -24.28
C LEU A 386 21.12 33.01 -24.99
N PHE A 387 21.14 34.28 -25.38
CA PHE A 387 22.24 34.85 -26.13
C PHE A 387 22.59 36.22 -25.58
N PHE A 388 23.88 36.46 -25.34
CA PHE A 388 24.38 37.68 -24.70
C PHE A 388 25.43 38.34 -25.59
N ASN A 389 25.14 39.56 -26.04
CA ASN A 389 26.04 40.32 -26.90
C ASN A 389 26.42 41.64 -26.25
N LEU A 390 27.71 41.98 -26.33
CA LEU A 390 28.24 43.22 -25.81
C LEU A 390 28.70 44.11 -26.98
N LEU A 391 27.85 45.04 -27.39
CA LEU A 391 28.13 45.92 -28.54
C LEU A 391 28.47 47.32 -28.07
N LYS A 392 29.43 47.97 -28.74
CA LYS A 392 29.83 49.35 -28.43
C LYS A 392 28.66 50.33 -28.59
N LYS A 393 28.49 51.25 -27.64
CA LYS A 393 27.48 52.34 -27.73
C LYS A 393 27.88 53.43 -28.73
N HIS A 394 29.17 53.62 -28.88
CA HIS A 394 29.81 54.61 -29.74
C HIS A 394 31.18 54.08 -30.14
N SER A 395 31.85 54.74 -31.08
CA SER A 395 33.24 54.41 -31.43
C SER A 395 34.15 54.56 -30.20
N LEU A 396 34.88 53.50 -29.86
CA LEU A 396 35.76 53.46 -28.69
C LEU A 396 37.14 54.00 -29.03
N SER A 397 37.73 54.78 -28.13
CA SER A 397 39.16 55.15 -28.19
C SER A 397 40.04 54.09 -27.53
N SER A 398 41.35 54.09 -27.79
CA SER A 398 42.30 53.21 -27.08
C SER A 398 42.28 53.41 -25.56
N THR A 399 41.93 54.61 -25.09
CA THR A 399 41.74 54.90 -23.66
C THR A 399 40.50 54.21 -23.11
N ASP A 400 39.40 54.14 -23.88
CA ASP A 400 38.17 53.44 -23.50
C ASP A 400 38.40 51.93 -23.44
N GLU A 401 39.11 51.36 -24.42
CA GLU A 401 39.47 49.94 -24.40
C GLU A 401 40.32 49.58 -23.17
N THR A 402 41.32 50.42 -22.87
CA THR A 402 42.18 50.24 -21.69
C THR A 402 41.38 50.37 -20.39
N LYS A 403 40.40 51.28 -20.35
CA LYS A 403 39.51 51.46 -19.20
C LYS A 403 38.63 50.24 -18.98
N TRP A 404 38.02 49.72 -20.04
CA TRP A 404 37.21 48.50 -19.99
C TRP A 404 38.03 47.28 -19.55
N GLU A 405 39.23 47.11 -20.10
CA GLU A 405 40.11 46.00 -19.74
C GLU A 405 40.44 46.01 -18.24
N LYS A 406 40.68 47.19 -17.66
CA LYS A 406 40.95 47.36 -16.22
C LYS A 406 39.72 47.29 -15.32
N GLU A 407 38.51 47.38 -15.88
CA GLU A 407 37.28 47.34 -15.10
C GLU A 407 37.08 45.97 -14.44
N GLU A 408 36.59 45.97 -13.20
CA GLU A 408 36.24 44.78 -12.43
C GLU A 408 34.90 44.99 -11.74
N PHE A 409 33.98 44.04 -11.91
CA PHE A 409 32.73 44.02 -11.17
C PHE A 409 32.11 42.63 -11.15
N SER A 410 31.24 42.44 -10.16
CA SER A 410 30.30 41.33 -10.08
C SER A 410 28.93 41.92 -9.77
N LYS A 411 28.02 41.94 -10.76
CA LYS A 411 26.68 42.53 -10.62
C LYS A 411 25.59 41.57 -11.12
N ALA A 412 24.51 41.45 -10.35
CA ALA A 412 23.33 40.70 -10.77
C ALA A 412 22.59 41.48 -11.88
N LEU A 413 22.37 40.84 -13.02
CA LEU A 413 21.51 41.35 -14.09
C LEU A 413 20.05 41.02 -13.82
N LEU A 414 19.78 39.78 -13.40
CA LEU A 414 18.46 39.27 -13.07
C LEU A 414 18.52 38.52 -11.75
N ARG A 415 17.52 38.76 -10.89
CA ARG A 415 17.22 37.96 -9.70
C ARG A 415 15.72 37.84 -9.54
N ILE A 416 15.26 36.73 -8.97
CA ILE A 416 13.87 36.58 -8.55
C ILE A 416 13.71 37.06 -7.10
N ASN A 417 12.72 37.92 -6.84
CA ASN A 417 12.43 38.40 -5.48
C ASN A 417 11.52 37.44 -4.72
N GLU A 418 11.23 37.76 -3.45
CA GLU A 418 10.36 36.95 -2.57
C GLU A 418 8.93 36.77 -3.13
N SER A 419 8.43 37.71 -3.94
CA SER A 419 7.12 37.61 -4.59
C SER A 419 7.15 36.81 -5.90
N GLY A 420 8.29 36.21 -6.26
CA GLY A 420 8.45 35.48 -7.51
C GLY A 420 8.58 36.36 -8.77
N ALA A 421 8.74 37.67 -8.62
CA ALA A 421 8.91 38.62 -9.72
C ALA A 421 10.39 38.81 -10.08
N ALA A 422 10.66 39.06 -11.36
CA ALA A 422 12.00 39.37 -11.84
C ALA A 422 12.38 40.81 -11.49
N VAL A 423 13.58 40.98 -10.93
CA VAL A 423 14.22 42.28 -10.75
C VAL A 423 15.39 42.34 -11.71
N ILE A 424 15.27 43.21 -12.72
CA ILE A 424 16.31 43.44 -13.73
C ILE A 424 17.09 44.70 -13.39
N ALA A 425 18.40 44.56 -13.23
CA ALA A 425 19.31 45.67 -12.95
C ALA A 425 20.41 45.71 -14.02
N ASN A 426 20.14 46.40 -15.14
CA ASN A 426 21.10 46.49 -16.24
C ASN A 426 22.22 47.50 -15.93
N PRO A 427 23.48 47.06 -15.65
CA PRO A 427 24.58 47.98 -15.37
C PRO A 427 25.04 48.76 -16.60
N PHE A 428 24.58 48.39 -17.80
CA PHE A 428 24.90 49.03 -19.07
C PHE A 428 23.82 50.02 -19.54
N GLY A 429 22.78 50.27 -18.75
CA GLY A 429 21.68 51.16 -19.14
C GLY A 429 22.05 52.65 -19.19
N GLY A 430 23.07 53.08 -18.46
CA GLY A 430 23.47 54.49 -18.34
C GLY A 430 24.13 55.05 -19.61
N SER A 431 23.99 56.35 -19.85
CA SER A 431 24.64 57.04 -20.98
C SER A 431 26.17 57.02 -20.93
N SER A 432 26.76 56.82 -19.74
CA SER A 432 28.21 56.73 -19.51
C SER A 432 28.81 55.34 -19.72
N SER A 433 27.99 54.32 -19.99
CA SER A 433 28.48 52.96 -20.28
C SER A 433 29.10 52.90 -21.68
N LEU A 434 30.23 52.17 -21.81
CA LEU A 434 30.92 52.00 -23.10
C LEU A 434 30.17 51.04 -24.06
N PHE A 435 29.45 50.07 -23.48
CA PHE A 435 28.77 49.01 -24.20
C PHE A 435 27.28 48.94 -23.86
N ASN A 436 26.50 48.37 -24.76
CA ASN A 436 25.16 47.85 -24.54
C ASN A 436 25.23 46.34 -24.36
N LEU A 437 24.49 45.80 -23.38
CA LEU A 437 24.27 44.36 -23.24
C LEU A 437 22.93 44.00 -23.88
N PHE A 438 22.99 43.23 -24.96
CA PHE A 438 21.83 42.67 -25.64
C PHE A 438 21.58 41.26 -25.14
N VAL A 439 20.31 40.95 -24.89
CA VAL A 439 19.85 39.59 -24.58
C VAL A 439 18.88 39.16 -25.68
N ASN A 440 19.13 38.02 -26.32
CA ASN A 440 18.24 37.35 -27.29
C ASN A 440 17.80 38.14 -28.54
N GLY A 441 18.21 39.37 -28.74
CA GLY A 441 17.81 40.16 -29.90
C GLY A 441 18.55 41.49 -30.05
N SER A 442 17.97 42.39 -30.84
CA SER A 442 18.54 43.69 -31.20
C SER A 442 18.08 44.84 -30.30
N ASP A 443 17.36 44.58 -29.21
CA ASP A 443 16.97 45.61 -28.26
C ASP A 443 18.03 45.72 -27.14
N PRO A 444 18.58 46.92 -26.87
CA PRO A 444 19.60 47.11 -25.83
C PRO A 444 19.05 47.03 -24.40
N ASN A 445 17.74 46.84 -24.22
CA ASN A 445 17.09 46.64 -22.93
C ASN A 445 16.85 45.13 -22.65
N PRO A 446 17.62 44.50 -21.75
CA PRO A 446 17.45 43.09 -21.41
C PRO A 446 16.04 42.71 -20.91
N ALA A 447 15.29 43.66 -20.35
CA ALA A 447 13.94 43.42 -19.84
C ALA A 447 12.91 43.07 -20.93
N VAL A 448 13.26 43.24 -22.21
CA VAL A 448 12.43 42.77 -23.34
C VAL A 448 12.30 41.25 -23.36
N TYR A 449 13.32 40.53 -22.87
CA TYR A 449 13.32 39.06 -22.78
C TYR A 449 13.32 38.58 -21.33
N LEU A 450 14.05 39.25 -20.45
CA LEU A 450 14.16 38.88 -19.04
C LEU A 450 12.93 39.34 -18.25
N GLY A 451 12.28 38.42 -17.53
CA GLY A 451 11.05 38.72 -16.78
C GLY A 451 9.84 39.07 -17.65
N SER A 452 9.88 38.76 -18.94
CA SER A 452 8.93 39.22 -19.96
C SER A 452 7.83 38.21 -20.32
N ALA A 453 7.80 37.04 -19.67
CA ALA A 453 6.85 35.96 -19.97
C ALA A 453 5.37 36.35 -19.75
N GLY A 454 5.13 37.41 -18.97
CA GLY A 454 3.81 37.98 -18.72
C GLY A 454 3.30 37.69 -17.32
N ALA A 455 2.19 38.35 -16.97
CA ALA A 455 1.66 38.35 -15.62
C ALA A 455 1.24 36.97 -15.10
N ALA A 456 1.03 35.97 -15.95
CA ALA A 456 0.68 34.60 -15.54
C ALA A 456 1.89 33.73 -15.17
N TYR A 457 3.12 34.17 -15.48
CA TYR A 457 4.35 33.39 -15.28
C TYR A 457 5.33 34.05 -14.30
N GLY A 458 4.89 35.10 -13.60
CA GLY A 458 5.70 35.84 -12.64
C GLY A 458 6.98 36.40 -13.28
N GLY A 459 8.12 36.16 -12.64
CA GLY A 459 9.44 36.58 -13.12
C GLY A 459 10.04 35.72 -14.24
N ALA A 460 9.29 34.80 -14.85
CA ALA A 460 9.83 33.99 -15.94
C ALA A 460 10.23 34.84 -17.15
N SER A 461 11.23 34.36 -17.87
CA SER A 461 11.84 35.01 -19.03
C SER A 461 11.41 34.33 -20.33
N LYS A 462 11.73 34.95 -21.47
CA LYS A 462 11.57 34.38 -22.80
C LYS A 462 12.93 34.08 -23.41
N THR A 463 13.06 32.89 -23.99
CA THR A 463 14.18 32.55 -24.86
C THR A 463 14.10 33.34 -26.17
N ARG A 464 15.16 33.27 -26.98
CA ARG A 464 15.17 33.88 -28.31
C ARG A 464 14.03 33.39 -29.22
N ASN A 465 13.63 32.12 -29.04
CA ASN A 465 12.52 31.51 -29.79
C ASN A 465 11.16 31.73 -29.11
N ASN A 466 11.05 32.72 -28.21
CA ASN A 466 9.85 33.06 -27.44
C ASN A 466 9.30 31.93 -26.55
N LYS A 467 10.12 30.93 -26.23
CA LYS A 467 9.76 29.89 -25.25
C LYS A 467 9.92 30.44 -23.85
N VAL A 468 9.00 30.09 -22.95
CA VAL A 468 9.06 30.54 -21.56
C VAL A 468 10.08 29.70 -20.80
N ILE A 469 10.92 30.35 -19.99
CA ILE A 469 11.93 29.69 -19.15
C ILE A 469 12.05 30.43 -17.80
N PHE A 470 12.14 29.69 -16.71
CA PHE A 470 12.38 30.26 -15.39
C PHE A 470 13.88 30.30 -15.07
N ILE A 471 14.42 31.50 -15.07
CA ILE A 471 15.81 31.78 -14.72
C ILE A 471 15.81 32.33 -13.29
N GLU A 472 16.52 31.68 -12.38
CA GLU A 472 16.58 32.09 -10.98
C GLU A 472 17.48 33.31 -10.80
N HIS A 473 18.61 33.31 -11.52
CA HIS A 473 19.64 34.33 -11.38
C HIS A 473 20.50 34.46 -12.64
N ILE A 474 20.89 35.70 -12.97
CA ILE A 474 21.94 35.98 -13.94
C ILE A 474 22.95 36.92 -13.30
N GLN A 475 24.19 36.49 -13.17
CA GLN A 475 25.31 37.27 -12.68
C GLN A 475 26.26 37.66 -13.82
N LEU A 476 26.66 38.93 -13.85
CA LEU A 476 27.66 39.46 -14.76
C LEU A 476 28.98 39.62 -14.01
N VAL A 477 30.03 38.97 -14.51
CA VAL A 477 31.36 38.98 -13.91
C VAL A 477 32.37 39.50 -14.91
N LYS A 478 32.94 40.67 -14.61
CA LYS A 478 34.04 41.27 -15.35
C LYS A 478 35.28 41.22 -14.47
N LYS A 479 36.33 40.54 -14.93
CA LYS A 479 37.63 40.47 -14.24
C LYS A 479 38.59 41.51 -14.82
N ALA A 480 39.40 42.13 -13.95
CA ALA A 480 40.46 43.02 -14.38
C ALA A 480 41.45 42.28 -15.30
N GLY A 481 41.89 42.95 -16.37
CA GLY A 481 42.80 42.39 -17.38
C GLY A 481 42.13 41.46 -18.40
N ASN A 482 40.82 41.17 -18.29
CA ASN A 482 40.07 40.42 -19.30
C ASN A 482 39.18 41.36 -20.11
N LYS A 483 39.21 41.27 -21.44
CA LYS A 483 38.32 42.04 -22.31
C LYS A 483 36.90 41.48 -22.36
N SER A 484 36.72 40.19 -22.12
CA SER A 484 35.39 39.56 -22.16
C SER A 484 34.63 39.69 -20.85
N LEU A 485 33.30 39.64 -20.95
CA LEU A 485 32.38 39.54 -19.83
C LEU A 485 31.94 38.08 -19.67
N GLU A 486 32.09 37.52 -18.47
CA GLU A 486 31.51 36.22 -18.14
C GLU A 486 30.08 36.42 -17.65
N VAL A 487 29.13 35.70 -18.25
CA VAL A 487 27.72 35.66 -17.85
C VAL A 487 27.46 34.31 -17.21
N GLN A 488 27.02 34.34 -15.96
CA GLN A 488 26.68 33.16 -15.18
C GLN A 488 25.15 33.07 -15.06
N VAL A 489 24.55 31.98 -15.53
CA VAL A 489 23.11 31.76 -15.57
C VAL A 489 22.72 30.60 -14.67
N THR A 490 21.85 30.84 -13.70
CA THR A 490 21.24 29.81 -12.86
C THR A 490 19.81 29.59 -13.31
N LEU A 491 19.54 28.40 -13.84
CA LEU A 491 18.20 27.92 -14.20
C LEU A 491 17.56 27.17 -13.04
N LYS A 492 16.24 27.03 -13.09
CA LYS A 492 15.51 26.15 -12.19
C LYS A 492 15.94 24.69 -12.39
N GLY A 493 16.45 24.03 -11.35
CA GLY A 493 16.76 22.61 -11.40
C GLY A 493 17.80 22.15 -10.39
N SER A 494 18.39 20.98 -10.61
CA SER A 494 19.26 20.31 -9.63
C SER A 494 20.73 20.76 -9.61
N ARG A 495 21.16 21.58 -10.58
CA ARG A 495 22.56 22.04 -10.66
C ARG A 495 22.82 23.17 -9.67
N THR A 496 23.86 23.03 -8.85
CA THR A 496 24.26 24.03 -7.84
C THR A 496 25.16 25.12 -8.40
N GLU A 497 25.92 24.81 -9.45
CA GLU A 497 26.82 25.74 -10.12
C GLU A 497 26.13 26.40 -11.32
N PRO A 498 26.27 27.73 -11.54
CA PRO A 498 25.69 28.38 -12.70
C PRO A 498 26.31 27.85 -14.00
N LEU A 499 25.53 27.92 -15.07
CA LEU A 499 26.01 27.81 -16.45
C LEU A 499 26.83 29.04 -16.80
N LYS A 500 27.86 28.89 -17.63
CA LYS A 500 28.74 29.99 -18.02
C LYS A 500 28.75 30.21 -19.52
N VAL A 501 28.66 31.47 -19.93
CA VAL A 501 28.84 31.89 -21.32
C VAL A 501 29.65 33.19 -21.37
N ILE A 502 30.44 33.35 -22.43
CA ILE A 502 31.32 34.50 -22.60
C ILE A 502 30.69 35.47 -23.60
N ALA A 503 30.48 36.72 -23.19
CA ALA A 503 30.13 37.82 -24.06
C ALA A 503 31.39 38.63 -24.38
N THR A 504 31.86 38.54 -25.62
CA THR A 504 33.03 39.28 -26.09
C THR A 504 32.58 40.64 -26.64
N PRO A 505 33.26 41.75 -26.27
CA PRO A 505 32.97 43.05 -26.85
C PRO A 505 33.25 43.09 -28.34
N ASP A 506 32.33 43.67 -29.10
CA ASP A 506 32.54 44.00 -30.51
C ASP A 506 33.25 45.37 -30.61
N TYR A 507 34.56 45.34 -30.88
CA TYR A 507 35.46 46.50 -30.85
C TYR A 507 35.33 47.40 -32.08
#